data_AF-A0A945JW53-F1
#
_entry.id   AF-A0A945JW53-F1
#
_cell.length_a   1.000
_cell.length_b   1.000
_cell.length_c   1.000
_cell.angle_alpha   90.00
_cell.angle_beta   90.00
_cell.angle_gamma   90.00
#
_symmetry.space_group_name_H-M   'P 1'
#
loop_
_entity.id
_entity.type
_entity.pdbx_description
1 polymer ?
#
loop_
_entity_poly.entity_id
_entity_poly.type
_entity_poly.pdbx_seq_one_letter_code
_entity_poly.pdbx_strand_id
1 'polypeptide(L)'
;MRRVYQALIGGLIVSLSSCGGTIDGELLSLGHIEAELRQLLSGGRGPSHDTQPTHGPTAPTQIARSRYRRQMLERFYASRGYKPGWVGPQGALSQADDLLGALEAAAAQGLPPNLYRLEALRVSVTASRQGRIDDRQLARLDLSLSETFIVHADHLRRGLLDPRQVTDHWHVPDRPSDLAGLLTTSLAFNDVAAALERLTPRRLAYAELAGFLATAEGDELLRLEANLDRWRWLPRDLGDDYLLVRLAAFELDWIRGGVHQSSRRVIVGEPFRRTPSFASQITDIVVYPSWHVPASIARDELLPRARDDARFLRSSGFHVFRQARPVELNRVDWRDRSQTQGLAFVQAPGGSNPLGEVKFNLKNPFAIFLHDTPSPALFGGDERDLSHGCVRVEQAVDLARGLLAGGRGEARFESLLVAHKTGVVSLQRPLPVFFIYWTLDVVDGQLRRLTDVYGEDAQLIEAWRLATATAQTRSWNESAAP
;
A
#
# COMPACT_ATOMS: atom_id res chain seq x y z
N MET A 1 32.25 -45.68 -12.51
CA MET A 1 30.90 -45.43 -11.92
C MET A 1 29.80 -45.33 -12.99
N ARG A 2 29.83 -46.20 -14.01
CA ARG A 2 28.70 -46.54 -14.89
C ARG A 2 28.59 -48.06 -14.80
N ARG A 3 27.94 -48.57 -13.75
CA ARG A 3 27.63 -50.00 -13.48
C ARG A 3 26.94 -50.14 -12.11
N VAL A 4 25.82 -49.45 -11.89
CA VAL A 4 24.88 -49.73 -10.78
C VAL A 4 23.39 -49.47 -11.18
N TYR A 5 23.10 -48.94 -12.38
CA TYR A 5 21.75 -48.45 -12.72
C TYR A 5 20.93 -49.35 -13.67
N GLN A 6 21.15 -50.67 -13.68
CA GLN A 6 20.52 -51.56 -14.67
C GLN A 6 20.01 -52.90 -14.13
N ALA A 7 19.73 -53.02 -12.84
CA ALA A 7 19.20 -54.25 -12.26
C ALA A 7 18.17 -53.97 -11.16
N LEU A 8 17.05 -53.32 -11.51
CA LEU A 8 15.80 -53.33 -10.72
C LEU A 8 14.57 -53.08 -11.64
N ILE A 9 14.67 -53.48 -12.91
CA ILE A 9 13.54 -53.64 -13.84
C ILE A 9 13.47 -55.13 -14.16
N GLY A 10 12.51 -55.84 -13.58
CA GLY A 10 12.27 -57.24 -13.91
C GLY A 10 11.54 -57.99 -12.81
N GLY A 11 10.23 -58.07 -12.92
CA GLY A 11 9.46 -59.15 -12.28
C GLY A 11 8.42 -58.69 -11.25
N LEU A 12 7.26 -58.24 -11.74
CA LEU A 12 5.97 -58.77 -11.28
C LEU A 12 4.90 -58.42 -12.33
N ILE A 13 4.78 -59.26 -13.35
CA ILE A 13 3.54 -59.35 -14.14
C ILE A 13 2.57 -60.13 -13.24
N VAL A 14 1.72 -59.39 -12.53
CA VAL A 14 0.51 -59.92 -11.91
C VAL A 14 -0.65 -59.52 -12.79
N SER A 15 -1.43 -60.54 -13.16
CA SER A 15 -2.62 -60.46 -13.99
C SER A 15 -3.62 -59.41 -13.50
N LEU A 16 -3.70 -58.28 -14.21
CA LEU A 16 -4.81 -57.33 -14.15
C LEU A 16 -5.69 -57.51 -15.40
N SER A 17 -6.47 -58.58 -15.41
CA SER A 17 -7.67 -58.62 -16.24
C SER A 17 -8.80 -57.96 -15.44
N SER A 18 -9.41 -56.92 -16.01
CA SER A 18 -10.59 -56.17 -15.50
C SER A 18 -10.39 -54.89 -14.67
N CYS A 19 -9.46 -53.99 -15.06
CA CYS A 19 -9.53 -52.55 -14.69
C CYS A 19 -9.02 -51.59 -15.80
N GLY A 20 -8.85 -52.06 -17.04
CA GLY A 20 -8.25 -51.26 -18.13
C GLY A 20 -9.14 -50.16 -18.72
N GLY A 21 -10.46 -50.25 -18.56
CA GLY A 21 -11.40 -49.30 -19.20
C GLY A 21 -11.50 -47.93 -18.51
N THR A 22 -11.26 -47.85 -17.19
CA THR A 22 -11.43 -46.61 -16.43
C THR A 22 -10.18 -45.75 -16.45
N ILE A 23 -8.98 -46.34 -16.32
CA ILE A 23 -7.72 -45.58 -16.30
C ILE A 23 -7.44 -44.89 -17.64
N ASP A 24 -7.70 -45.58 -18.77
CA ASP A 24 -7.54 -45.02 -20.11
C ASP A 24 -8.55 -43.88 -20.37
N GLY A 25 -9.79 -44.01 -19.88
CA GLY A 25 -10.81 -42.97 -20.00
C GLY A 25 -10.50 -41.71 -19.17
N GLU A 26 -9.99 -41.87 -17.95
CA GLU A 26 -9.57 -40.75 -17.09
C GLU A 26 -8.36 -39.99 -17.66
N LEU A 27 -7.39 -40.71 -18.22
CA LEU A 27 -6.22 -40.11 -18.88
C LEU A 27 -6.60 -39.35 -20.16
N LEU A 28 -7.57 -39.86 -20.93
CA LEU A 28 -8.09 -39.19 -22.13
C LEU A 28 -8.84 -37.89 -21.78
N SER A 29 -9.70 -37.92 -20.75
CA SER A 29 -10.43 -36.72 -20.27
C SER A 29 -9.47 -35.61 -19.80
N LEU A 30 -8.43 -35.95 -19.03
CA LEU A 30 -7.41 -34.96 -18.62
C LEU A 30 -6.65 -34.36 -19.81
N GLY A 31 -6.40 -35.15 -20.85
CA GLY A 31 -5.78 -34.65 -22.09
C GLY A 31 -6.69 -33.68 -22.86
N HIS A 32 -8.00 -33.91 -22.90
CA HIS A 32 -8.95 -32.97 -23.52
C HIS A 32 -9.04 -31.65 -22.73
N ILE A 33 -9.08 -31.73 -21.40
CA ILE A 33 -9.08 -30.55 -20.52
C ILE A 33 -7.81 -29.71 -20.76
N GLU A 34 -6.63 -30.34 -20.86
CA GLU A 34 -5.36 -29.67 -21.17
C GLU A 34 -5.41 -28.93 -22.51
N ALA A 35 -5.95 -29.57 -23.55
CA ALA A 35 -6.08 -28.99 -24.88
C ALA A 35 -7.02 -27.77 -24.88
N GLU A 36 -8.16 -27.86 -24.18
CA GLU A 36 -9.10 -26.74 -24.02
C GLU A 36 -8.49 -25.58 -23.23
N LEU A 37 -7.77 -25.86 -22.13
CA LEU A 37 -7.04 -24.84 -21.36
C LEU A 37 -6.04 -24.08 -22.23
N ARG A 38 -5.25 -24.81 -23.03
CA ARG A 38 -4.29 -24.21 -23.97
C ARG A 38 -5.02 -23.33 -24.98
N GLN A 39 -6.10 -23.80 -25.57
CA GLN A 39 -6.89 -23.06 -26.56
C GLN A 39 -7.53 -21.79 -25.99
N LEU A 40 -8.09 -21.85 -24.77
CA LEU A 40 -8.72 -20.71 -24.11
C LEU A 40 -7.71 -19.61 -23.76
N LEU A 41 -6.47 -19.98 -23.42
CA LEU A 41 -5.41 -19.04 -23.08
C LEU A 41 -4.67 -18.50 -24.32
N SER A 42 -4.46 -19.31 -25.37
CA SER A 42 -3.70 -18.89 -26.56
C SER A 42 -4.57 -18.34 -27.69
N GLY A 43 -5.86 -18.70 -27.74
CA GLY A 43 -6.70 -18.57 -28.95
C GLY A 43 -7.67 -17.38 -28.96
N GLY A 44 -7.65 -16.48 -27.97
CA GLY A 44 -8.55 -15.32 -27.94
C GLY A 44 -10.04 -15.66 -27.78
N ARG A 45 -10.39 -16.92 -27.47
CA ARG A 45 -11.79 -17.39 -27.24
C ARG A 45 -12.24 -17.34 -25.77
N GLY A 46 -11.39 -16.85 -24.88
CA GLY A 46 -11.81 -16.51 -23.53
C GLY A 46 -12.71 -15.26 -23.56
N PRO A 47 -13.65 -15.12 -22.60
CA PRO A 47 -14.41 -13.87 -22.46
C PRO A 47 -13.46 -12.68 -22.36
N SER A 48 -13.79 -11.58 -23.05
CA SER A 48 -13.12 -10.30 -22.84
C SER A 48 -13.40 -9.83 -21.40
N HIS A 49 -12.40 -9.23 -20.75
CA HIS A 49 -12.61 -8.53 -19.46
C HIS A 49 -13.24 -7.13 -19.69
N ASP A 50 -13.61 -6.77 -20.93
CA ASP A 50 -14.04 -5.42 -21.33
C ASP A 50 -15.48 -5.04 -20.93
N THR A 51 -16.10 -5.70 -19.95
CA THR A 51 -17.46 -5.39 -19.48
C THR A 51 -17.51 -4.82 -18.06
N GLN A 52 -16.57 -3.93 -17.73
CA GLN A 52 -16.94 -2.86 -16.79
C GLN A 52 -17.68 -1.77 -17.57
N PRO A 53 -18.79 -1.23 -17.06
CA PRO A 53 -19.47 -0.11 -17.70
C PRO A 53 -18.46 1.03 -17.85
N THR A 54 -18.18 1.38 -19.10
CA THR A 54 -17.31 2.49 -19.47
C THR A 54 -18.01 3.80 -19.12
N HIS A 55 -17.91 4.23 -17.87
CA HIS A 55 -18.04 5.64 -17.53
C HIS A 55 -16.64 6.22 -17.40
N GLY A 56 -16.09 6.66 -18.54
CA GLY A 56 -14.80 7.35 -18.64
C GLY A 56 -13.68 6.52 -19.27
N PRO A 57 -12.57 7.16 -19.68
CA PRO A 57 -11.40 6.47 -20.22
C PRO A 57 -10.84 5.49 -19.17
N THR A 58 -10.67 4.22 -19.54
CA THR A 58 -10.03 3.21 -18.67
C THR A 58 -8.62 3.67 -18.34
N ALA A 59 -8.39 4.02 -17.07
CA ALA A 59 -7.13 4.60 -16.64
C ALA A 59 -5.95 3.62 -16.91
N PRO A 60 -4.78 4.09 -17.40
CA PRO A 60 -3.63 3.25 -17.77
C PRO A 60 -3.21 2.22 -16.71
N THR A 61 -3.38 2.54 -15.43
CA THR A 61 -3.03 1.68 -14.31
C THR A 61 -3.96 0.46 -14.17
N GLN A 62 -5.22 0.58 -14.58
CA GLN A 62 -6.19 -0.52 -14.55
C GLN A 62 -5.82 -1.56 -15.59
N ILE A 63 -5.46 -1.07 -16.79
CA ILE A 63 -4.92 -1.87 -17.87
C ILE A 63 -3.66 -2.60 -17.41
N ALA A 64 -2.78 -1.93 -16.65
CA ALA A 64 -1.58 -2.55 -16.09
C ALA A 64 -1.91 -3.68 -15.09
N ARG A 65 -2.87 -3.47 -14.17
CA ARG A 65 -3.30 -4.51 -13.21
C ARG A 65 -3.94 -5.71 -13.90
N SER A 66 -4.85 -5.47 -14.84
CA SER A 66 -5.49 -6.55 -15.63
C SER A 66 -4.47 -7.33 -16.47
N ARG A 67 -3.50 -6.64 -17.09
CA ARG A 67 -2.38 -7.27 -17.80
C ARG A 67 -1.53 -8.12 -16.88
N TYR A 68 -1.18 -7.61 -15.71
CA TYR A 68 -0.43 -8.36 -14.70
C TYR A 68 -1.17 -9.63 -14.26
N ARG A 69 -2.46 -9.55 -13.94
CA ARG A 69 -3.27 -10.72 -13.52
C ARG A 69 -3.33 -11.77 -14.63
N ARG A 70 -3.53 -11.34 -15.88
CA ARG A 70 -3.49 -12.23 -17.06
C ARG A 70 -2.12 -12.90 -17.19
N GLN A 71 -1.03 -12.16 -17.06
CA GLN A 71 0.33 -12.72 -17.12
C GLN A 71 0.57 -13.76 -16.01
N MET A 72 0.06 -13.54 -14.80
CA MET A 72 0.17 -14.52 -13.72
C MET A 72 -0.62 -15.80 -14.03
N LEU A 73 -1.82 -15.68 -14.61
CA LEU A 73 -2.63 -16.82 -15.03
C LEU A 73 -1.94 -17.63 -16.14
N GLU A 74 -1.44 -16.96 -17.18
CA GLU A 74 -0.70 -17.59 -18.28
C GLU A 74 0.56 -18.29 -17.77
N ARG A 75 1.31 -17.64 -16.88
CA ARG A 75 2.53 -18.22 -16.28
C ARG A 75 2.22 -19.45 -15.43
N PHE A 76 1.12 -19.45 -14.67
CA PHE A 76 0.68 -20.61 -13.90
C PHE A 76 0.46 -21.83 -14.81
N TYR A 77 -0.38 -21.73 -15.85
CA TYR A 77 -0.64 -22.86 -16.74
C TYR A 77 0.56 -23.25 -17.59
N ALA A 78 1.33 -22.28 -18.10
CA ALA A 78 2.54 -22.57 -18.87
C ALA A 78 3.53 -23.43 -18.04
N SER A 79 3.71 -23.12 -16.75
CA SER A 79 4.58 -23.89 -15.86
C SER A 79 4.10 -25.32 -15.57
N ARG A 80 2.81 -25.59 -15.74
CA ARG A 80 2.17 -26.90 -15.54
C ARG A 80 2.05 -27.71 -16.83
N GLY A 81 2.52 -27.18 -17.96
CA GLY A 81 2.24 -27.76 -19.27
C GLY A 81 0.74 -27.80 -19.56
N TYR A 82 -0.03 -26.81 -19.09
CA TYR A 82 -1.49 -26.69 -19.23
C TYR A 82 -2.32 -27.77 -18.51
N LYS A 83 -1.72 -28.61 -17.66
CA LYS A 83 -2.47 -29.53 -16.81
C LYS A 83 -3.38 -28.77 -15.81
N PRO A 84 -4.61 -29.23 -15.57
CA PRO A 84 -5.53 -28.58 -14.63
C PRO A 84 -4.94 -28.47 -13.22
N GLY A 85 -5.36 -27.42 -12.50
CA GLY A 85 -4.95 -27.14 -11.12
C GLY A 85 -5.98 -27.54 -10.07
N TRP A 86 -7.25 -27.55 -10.44
CA TRP A 86 -8.40 -27.59 -9.55
C TRP A 86 -9.37 -28.72 -9.85
N VAL A 87 -9.29 -29.33 -11.04
CA VAL A 87 -10.17 -30.43 -11.46
C VAL A 87 -9.37 -31.69 -11.73
N GLY A 88 -10.00 -32.84 -11.45
CA GLY A 88 -9.53 -34.17 -11.83
C GLY A 88 -10.65 -34.95 -12.55
N PRO A 89 -10.46 -36.25 -12.77
CA PRO A 89 -11.43 -37.08 -13.51
C PRO A 89 -12.82 -37.17 -12.87
N GLN A 90 -12.91 -36.95 -11.55
CA GLN A 90 -14.17 -36.95 -10.80
C GLN A 90 -14.72 -35.54 -10.54
N GLY A 91 -14.23 -34.53 -11.28
CA GLY A 91 -14.61 -33.13 -11.10
C GLY A 91 -13.66 -32.34 -10.20
N ALA A 92 -14.16 -31.27 -9.57
CA ALA A 92 -13.38 -30.35 -8.75
C ALA A 92 -12.79 -31.02 -7.50
N LEU A 93 -11.50 -30.80 -7.26
CA LEU A 93 -10.72 -31.25 -6.11
C LEU A 93 -11.09 -30.47 -4.83
N SER A 94 -10.63 -30.92 -3.67
CA SER A 94 -10.96 -30.32 -2.37
C SER A 94 -10.39 -28.91 -2.20
N GLN A 95 -9.26 -28.58 -2.85
CA GLN A 95 -8.69 -27.23 -2.82
C GLN A 95 -9.69 -26.19 -3.35
N ALA A 96 -10.61 -26.58 -4.24
CA ALA A 96 -11.67 -25.69 -4.70
C ALA A 96 -12.59 -25.25 -3.55
N ASP A 97 -12.90 -26.14 -2.60
CA ASP A 97 -13.70 -25.77 -1.42
C ASP A 97 -12.94 -24.80 -0.51
N ASP A 98 -11.62 -24.99 -0.35
CA ASP A 98 -10.77 -24.06 0.41
C ASP A 98 -10.80 -22.65 -0.17
N LEU A 99 -10.78 -22.52 -1.51
CA LEU A 99 -10.93 -21.23 -2.18
C LEU A 99 -12.32 -20.65 -1.94
N LEU A 100 -13.40 -21.44 -2.11
CA LEU A 100 -14.77 -20.94 -1.91
C LEU A 100 -15.00 -20.47 -0.47
N GLY A 101 -14.48 -21.19 0.51
CA GLY A 101 -14.51 -20.79 1.93
C GLY A 101 -13.73 -19.50 2.18
N ALA A 102 -12.54 -19.34 1.59
CA ALA A 102 -11.77 -18.11 1.69
C ALA A 102 -12.49 -16.90 1.07
N LEU A 103 -13.18 -17.10 -0.05
CA LEU A 103 -13.97 -16.05 -0.70
C LEU A 103 -15.20 -15.63 0.12
N GLU A 104 -15.86 -16.58 0.79
CA GLU A 104 -16.95 -16.28 1.70
C GLU A 104 -16.46 -15.48 2.91
N ALA A 105 -15.33 -15.89 3.49
CA ALA A 105 -14.69 -15.18 4.60
C ALA A 105 -14.17 -13.78 4.21
N ALA A 106 -13.96 -13.50 2.92
CA ALA A 106 -13.49 -12.21 2.43
C ALA A 106 -14.45 -11.05 2.77
N ALA A 107 -15.75 -11.33 2.93
CA ALA A 107 -16.75 -10.34 3.36
C ALA A 107 -16.42 -9.73 4.72
N ALA A 108 -15.90 -10.54 5.66
CA ALA A 108 -15.47 -10.07 6.99
C ALA A 108 -14.25 -9.15 6.94
N GLN A 109 -13.66 -8.97 5.76
CA GLN A 109 -12.58 -8.03 5.50
C GLN A 109 -13.03 -6.90 4.57
N GLY A 110 -14.30 -6.80 4.20
CA GLY A 110 -14.78 -5.76 3.29
C GLY A 110 -14.36 -6.01 1.85
N LEU A 111 -14.28 -7.29 1.46
CA LEU A 111 -14.19 -7.72 0.07
C LEU A 111 -15.43 -8.57 -0.26
N PRO A 112 -16.51 -7.95 -0.78
CA PRO A 112 -17.76 -8.63 -1.07
C PRO A 112 -17.60 -9.88 -1.98
N PRO A 113 -18.25 -11.02 -1.67
CA PRO A 113 -18.07 -12.26 -2.45
C PRO A 113 -18.56 -12.18 -3.90
N ASN A 114 -19.48 -11.25 -4.22
CA ASN A 114 -19.96 -11.01 -5.58
C ASN A 114 -18.85 -10.50 -6.53
N LEU A 115 -17.78 -9.89 -6.00
CA LEU A 115 -16.57 -9.54 -6.75
C LEU A 115 -15.98 -10.77 -7.46
N TYR A 116 -16.19 -11.96 -6.91
CA TYR A 116 -15.56 -13.21 -7.34
C TYR A 116 -16.56 -14.22 -7.92
N ARG A 117 -17.80 -13.81 -8.18
CA ARG A 117 -18.86 -14.69 -8.72
C ARG A 117 -19.03 -15.98 -7.89
N LEU A 118 -18.92 -15.88 -6.56
CA LEU A 118 -18.89 -17.03 -5.64
C LEU A 118 -20.01 -18.05 -5.89
N GLU A 119 -21.25 -17.60 -6.06
CA GLU A 119 -22.39 -18.50 -6.29
C GLU A 119 -22.29 -19.28 -7.62
N ALA A 120 -21.80 -18.64 -8.68
CA ALA A 120 -21.58 -19.33 -9.96
C ALA A 120 -20.47 -20.39 -9.85
N LEU A 121 -19.42 -20.11 -9.07
CA LEU A 121 -18.37 -21.08 -8.78
C LEU A 121 -18.91 -22.27 -7.96
N ARG A 122 -19.70 -22.02 -6.90
CA ARG A 122 -20.34 -23.07 -6.08
C ARG A 122 -21.19 -24.02 -6.92
N VAL A 123 -22.02 -23.46 -7.81
CA VAL A 123 -22.85 -24.25 -8.73
C VAL A 123 -21.98 -25.10 -9.65
N SER A 124 -20.92 -24.53 -10.22
CA SER A 124 -20.04 -25.22 -11.16
C SER A 124 -19.21 -26.32 -10.49
N VAL A 125 -18.68 -26.08 -9.29
CA VAL A 125 -17.99 -27.08 -8.47
C VAL A 125 -18.92 -28.25 -8.15
N THR A 126 -20.13 -27.97 -7.72
CA THR A 126 -21.14 -29.01 -7.42
C THR A 126 -21.49 -29.84 -8.65
N ALA A 127 -21.76 -29.18 -9.78
CA ALA A 127 -22.09 -29.85 -11.04
C ALA A 127 -20.94 -30.73 -11.55
N SER A 128 -19.69 -30.29 -11.38
CA SER A 128 -18.50 -31.06 -11.76
C SER A 128 -18.41 -32.41 -11.06
N ARG A 129 -18.64 -32.42 -9.73
CA ARG A 129 -18.57 -33.64 -8.89
C ARG A 129 -19.73 -34.60 -9.15
N GLN A 130 -20.81 -34.10 -9.75
CA GLN A 130 -21.98 -34.89 -10.13
C GLN A 130 -21.89 -35.43 -11.56
N GLY A 131 -20.78 -35.19 -12.27
CA GLY A 131 -20.61 -35.58 -13.67
C GLY A 131 -21.59 -34.88 -14.62
N ARG A 132 -22.06 -33.69 -14.26
CA ARG A 132 -23.08 -32.93 -15.03
C ARG A 132 -22.49 -31.94 -16.03
N ILE A 133 -21.17 -31.87 -16.14
CA ILE A 133 -20.46 -30.97 -17.03
C ILE A 133 -19.41 -31.73 -17.83
N ASP A 134 -19.14 -31.28 -19.05
CA ASP A 134 -18.17 -31.88 -19.97
C ASP A 134 -16.71 -31.39 -19.73
N ASP A 135 -15.75 -31.98 -20.46
CA ASP A 135 -14.33 -31.63 -20.38
C ASP A 135 -14.07 -30.13 -20.65
N ARG A 136 -14.85 -29.51 -21.54
CA ARG A 136 -14.72 -28.09 -21.87
C ARG A 136 -15.21 -27.19 -20.73
N GLN A 137 -16.30 -27.58 -20.08
CA GLN A 137 -16.81 -26.91 -18.89
C GLN A 137 -15.88 -27.13 -17.68
N LEU A 138 -15.23 -28.30 -17.56
CA LEU A 138 -14.18 -28.54 -16.56
C LEU A 138 -12.97 -27.62 -16.77
N ALA A 139 -12.51 -27.43 -18.01
CA ALA A 139 -11.44 -26.49 -18.33
C ALA A 139 -11.80 -25.04 -17.96
N ARG A 140 -13.05 -24.61 -18.21
CA ARG A 140 -13.54 -23.28 -17.84
C ARG A 140 -13.68 -23.09 -16.33
N LEU A 141 -14.11 -24.13 -15.60
CA LEU A 141 -14.13 -24.13 -14.15
C LEU A 141 -12.71 -23.99 -13.57
N ASP A 142 -11.75 -24.75 -14.09
CA ASP A 142 -10.34 -24.70 -13.67
C ASP A 142 -9.74 -23.30 -13.87
N LEU A 143 -10.01 -22.68 -15.02
CA LEU A 143 -9.62 -21.29 -15.30
C LEU A 143 -10.30 -20.29 -14.37
N SER A 144 -11.59 -20.48 -14.10
CA SER A 144 -12.34 -19.59 -13.22
C SER A 144 -11.78 -19.59 -11.80
N LEU A 145 -11.47 -20.77 -11.26
CA LEU A 145 -10.87 -20.92 -9.93
C LEU A 145 -9.46 -20.32 -9.89
N SER A 146 -8.64 -20.54 -10.92
CA SER A 146 -7.29 -19.97 -11.03
C SER A 146 -7.30 -18.44 -11.15
N GLU A 147 -8.14 -17.87 -12.01
CA GLU A 147 -8.28 -16.41 -12.13
C GLU A 147 -8.79 -15.82 -10.83
N THR A 148 -9.80 -16.44 -10.22
CA THR A 148 -10.38 -16.00 -8.96
C THR A 148 -9.36 -15.97 -7.83
N PHE A 149 -8.54 -17.02 -7.70
CA PHE A 149 -7.44 -17.04 -6.74
C PHE A 149 -6.49 -15.86 -6.98
N ILE A 150 -6.04 -15.64 -8.22
CA ILE A 150 -5.09 -14.57 -8.55
C ILE A 150 -5.69 -13.19 -8.27
N VAL A 151 -6.95 -12.97 -8.64
CA VAL A 151 -7.66 -11.71 -8.42
C VAL A 151 -7.83 -11.46 -6.92
N HIS A 152 -8.29 -12.45 -6.17
CA HIS A 152 -8.48 -12.32 -4.73
C HIS A 152 -7.16 -12.11 -3.99
N ALA A 153 -6.13 -12.89 -4.32
CA ALA A 153 -4.79 -12.73 -3.77
C ALA A 153 -4.21 -11.34 -4.08
N ASP A 154 -4.50 -10.80 -5.26
CA ASP A 154 -4.11 -9.45 -5.64
C ASP A 154 -4.84 -8.38 -4.81
N HIS A 155 -6.15 -8.53 -4.60
CA HIS A 155 -6.94 -7.63 -3.76
C HIS A 155 -6.45 -7.62 -2.31
N LEU A 156 -6.24 -8.80 -1.71
CA LEU A 156 -5.71 -8.92 -0.36
C LEU A 156 -4.34 -8.23 -0.20
N ARG A 157 -3.51 -8.30 -1.24
CA ARG A 157 -2.12 -7.81 -1.18
C ARG A 157 -1.93 -6.35 -1.54
N ARG A 158 -2.77 -5.80 -2.44
CA ARG A 158 -2.60 -4.45 -3.01
C ARG A 158 -3.86 -3.59 -3.01
N GLY A 159 -4.95 -4.10 -2.45
CA GLY A 159 -6.27 -3.47 -2.50
C GLY A 159 -7.04 -3.81 -3.77
N LEU A 160 -8.36 -3.67 -3.73
CA LEU A 160 -9.25 -3.69 -4.88
C LEU A 160 -8.92 -2.52 -5.83
N LEU A 161 -8.76 -1.33 -5.26
CA LEU A 161 -8.47 -0.11 -5.99
C LEU A 161 -6.96 0.09 -6.15
N ASP A 162 -6.55 0.72 -7.23
CA ASP A 162 -5.19 1.25 -7.33
C ASP A 162 -5.19 2.67 -6.75
N PRO A 163 -4.41 2.96 -5.69
CA PRO A 163 -4.41 4.29 -5.06
C PRO A 163 -4.13 5.43 -6.04
N ARG A 164 -3.32 5.18 -7.08
CA ARG A 164 -2.93 6.17 -8.10
C ARG A 164 -4.06 6.53 -9.06
N GLN A 165 -5.19 5.84 -8.98
CA GLN A 165 -6.42 6.17 -9.71
C GLN A 165 -7.41 6.95 -8.85
N VAL A 166 -7.23 6.88 -7.53
CA VAL A 166 -8.08 7.55 -6.55
C VAL A 166 -7.48 8.90 -6.17
N THR A 167 -6.16 9.00 -6.05
CA THR A 167 -5.46 10.22 -5.63
C THR A 167 -4.08 10.32 -6.26
N ASP A 168 -3.71 11.51 -6.71
CA ASP A 168 -2.36 11.83 -7.21
C ASP A 168 -1.35 12.02 -6.06
N HIS A 169 -1.80 11.96 -4.80
CA HIS A 169 -0.99 12.17 -3.61
C HIS A 169 -0.47 10.88 -2.96
N TRP A 170 -0.64 9.73 -3.63
CA TRP A 170 -0.11 8.45 -3.18
C TRP A 170 1.21 8.11 -3.89
N HIS A 171 2.30 8.03 -3.13
CA HIS A 171 3.65 7.75 -3.64
C HIS A 171 4.35 6.64 -2.87
N VAL A 172 3.60 5.75 -2.22
CA VAL A 172 4.19 4.51 -1.67
C VAL A 172 4.44 3.54 -2.83
N PRO A 173 5.69 3.05 -3.03
CA PRO A 173 6.00 2.17 -4.15
C PRO A 173 5.21 0.86 -4.12
N ASP A 174 4.63 0.49 -5.26
CA ASP A 174 4.04 -0.84 -5.46
C ASP A 174 5.16 -1.91 -5.46
N ARG A 175 4.86 -3.10 -4.93
CA ARG A 175 5.76 -4.25 -4.99
C ARG A 175 5.05 -5.38 -5.75
N PRO A 176 5.54 -5.80 -6.93
CA PRO A 176 4.99 -6.96 -7.60
C PRO A 176 5.19 -8.21 -6.74
N SER A 177 4.37 -9.25 -6.95
CA SER A 177 4.59 -10.55 -6.32
C SER A 177 4.28 -11.66 -7.29
N ASP A 178 4.86 -12.82 -7.02
CA ASP A 178 4.67 -13.99 -7.85
C ASP A 178 3.38 -14.73 -7.46
N LEU A 179 2.22 -14.22 -7.91
CA LEU A 179 0.93 -14.85 -7.60
C LEU A 179 0.77 -16.20 -8.31
N ALA A 180 1.44 -16.40 -9.46
CA ALA A 180 1.50 -17.68 -10.14
C ALA A 180 2.27 -18.72 -9.31
N GLY A 181 3.41 -18.32 -8.76
CA GLY A 181 4.19 -19.13 -7.82
C GLY A 181 3.39 -19.46 -6.56
N LEU A 182 2.72 -18.46 -5.97
CA LEU A 182 1.87 -18.64 -4.79
C LEU A 182 0.77 -19.68 -5.04
N LEU A 183 0.02 -19.55 -6.15
CA LEU A 183 -1.01 -20.51 -6.54
C LEU A 183 -0.45 -21.91 -6.74
N THR A 184 0.71 -22.02 -7.39
CA THR A 184 1.37 -23.30 -7.63
C THR A 184 1.73 -24.00 -6.32
N THR A 185 2.36 -23.27 -5.40
CA THR A 185 2.71 -23.82 -4.09
C THR A 185 1.47 -24.17 -3.28
N SER A 186 0.40 -23.38 -3.37
CA SER A 186 -0.77 -23.61 -2.53
C SER A 186 -1.60 -24.81 -2.94
N LEU A 187 -1.70 -25.08 -4.23
CA LEU A 187 -2.30 -26.30 -4.74
C LEU A 187 -1.44 -27.53 -4.40
N ALA A 188 -0.11 -27.42 -4.48
CA ALA A 188 0.80 -28.53 -4.21
C ALA A 188 0.80 -28.96 -2.73
N PHE A 189 0.65 -28.01 -1.80
CA PHE A 189 0.67 -28.26 -0.36
C PHE A 189 -0.73 -28.30 0.28
N ASN A 190 -1.81 -28.23 -0.51
CA ASN A 190 -3.20 -28.15 -0.01
C ASN A 190 -3.37 -27.03 1.04
N ASP A 191 -2.83 -25.85 0.77
CA ASP A 191 -2.77 -24.74 1.73
C ASP A 191 -3.49 -23.46 1.24
N VAL A 192 -4.37 -23.57 0.24
CA VAL A 192 -5.04 -22.44 -0.44
C VAL A 192 -5.59 -21.40 0.54
N ALA A 193 -6.39 -21.82 1.53
CA ALA A 193 -6.96 -20.91 2.52
C ALA A 193 -5.87 -20.20 3.34
N ALA A 194 -4.88 -20.95 3.86
CA ALA A 194 -3.78 -20.40 4.64
C ALA A 194 -2.88 -19.48 3.81
N ALA A 195 -2.67 -19.78 2.51
CA ALA A 195 -1.92 -18.94 1.60
C ALA A 195 -2.59 -17.58 1.40
N LEU A 196 -3.91 -17.55 1.22
CA LEU A 196 -4.69 -16.33 1.11
C LEU A 196 -4.75 -15.57 2.43
N GLU A 197 -4.93 -16.25 3.56
CA GLU A 197 -4.93 -15.62 4.89
C GLU A 197 -3.60 -14.91 5.18
N ARG A 198 -2.46 -15.53 4.81
CA ARG A 198 -1.14 -14.89 4.91
C ARG A 198 -1.04 -13.61 4.07
N LEU A 199 -1.94 -13.39 3.10
CA LEU A 199 -2.04 -12.17 2.33
C LEU A 199 -2.95 -11.10 2.97
N THR A 200 -3.44 -11.26 4.19
CA THR A 200 -4.19 -10.20 4.89
C THR A 200 -3.24 -9.26 5.66
N PRO A 201 -3.49 -7.93 5.73
CA PRO A 201 -2.70 -7.04 6.58
C PRO A 201 -2.67 -7.55 8.05
N ARG A 202 -1.48 -7.87 8.58
CA ARG A 202 -1.30 -8.54 9.89
C ARG A 202 -1.39 -7.61 11.10
N ARG A 203 -1.97 -6.43 10.94
CA ARG A 203 -1.93 -5.37 11.94
C ARG A 203 -3.17 -5.45 12.81
N LEU A 204 -2.99 -5.33 14.13
CA LEU A 204 -4.11 -5.32 15.07
C LEU A 204 -5.16 -4.28 14.67
N ALA A 205 -4.73 -3.05 14.38
CA ALA A 205 -5.63 -1.98 13.94
C ALA A 205 -6.43 -2.29 12.66
N TYR A 206 -5.89 -3.09 11.73
CA TYR A 206 -6.66 -3.54 10.56
C TYR A 206 -7.73 -4.56 10.96
N ALA A 207 -7.37 -5.53 11.80
CA ALA A 207 -8.30 -6.55 12.30
C ALA A 207 -9.42 -5.94 13.16
N GLU A 208 -9.08 -4.99 14.02
CA GLU A 208 -10.05 -4.23 14.82
C GLU A 208 -11.00 -3.42 13.94
N LEU A 209 -10.47 -2.72 12.93
CA LEU A 209 -11.30 -1.96 11.99
C LEU A 209 -12.25 -2.87 11.20
N ALA A 210 -11.77 -4.03 10.75
CA ALA A 210 -12.59 -5.02 10.06
C ALA A 210 -13.71 -5.58 10.94
N GLY A 211 -13.52 -5.66 12.25
CA GLY A 211 -14.54 -6.08 13.21
C GLY A 211 -15.81 -5.23 13.19
N PHE A 212 -15.71 -3.95 12.80
CA PHE A 212 -16.87 -3.05 12.69
C PHE A 212 -17.76 -3.31 11.46
N LEU A 213 -17.28 -4.08 10.47
CA LEU A 213 -18.07 -4.40 9.27
C LEU A 213 -19.34 -5.18 9.60
N ALA A 214 -19.31 -6.03 10.64
CA ALA A 214 -20.44 -6.88 11.01
C ALA A 214 -21.68 -6.10 11.46
N THR A 215 -21.51 -4.85 11.89
CA THR A 215 -22.58 -3.99 12.40
C THR A 215 -22.81 -2.73 11.56
N ALA A 216 -22.01 -2.52 10.51
CA ALA A 216 -22.06 -1.32 9.69
C ALA A 216 -23.08 -1.45 8.56
N GLU A 217 -23.77 -0.35 8.25
CA GLU A 217 -24.76 -0.27 7.17
C GLU A 217 -24.58 1.02 6.34
N GLY A 218 -25.16 1.03 5.13
CA GLY A 218 -25.21 2.22 4.28
C GLY A 218 -23.83 2.84 3.99
N ASP A 219 -23.74 4.16 4.15
CA ASP A 219 -22.51 4.91 3.87
C ASP A 219 -21.36 4.57 4.83
N GLU A 220 -21.65 4.13 6.06
CA GLU A 220 -20.62 3.73 7.01
C GLU A 220 -19.94 2.42 6.59
N LEU A 221 -20.72 1.46 6.09
CA LEU A 221 -20.18 0.23 5.52
C LEU A 221 -19.23 0.55 4.36
N LEU A 222 -19.67 1.38 3.41
CA LEU A 222 -18.83 1.81 2.28
C LEU A 222 -17.55 2.49 2.74
N ARG A 223 -17.61 3.36 3.76
CA ARG A 223 -16.44 4.06 4.30
C ARG A 223 -15.47 3.12 5.00
N LEU A 224 -15.98 2.11 5.71
CA LEU A 224 -15.17 1.07 6.36
C LEU A 224 -14.46 0.20 5.32
N GLU A 225 -15.19 -0.33 4.35
CA GLU A 225 -14.63 -1.15 3.27
C GLU A 225 -13.54 -0.39 2.48
N ALA A 226 -13.83 0.87 2.12
CA ALA A 226 -12.89 1.76 1.46
C ALA A 226 -11.61 2.01 2.29
N ASN A 227 -11.74 2.28 3.61
CA ASN A 227 -10.58 2.47 4.47
C ASN A 227 -9.78 1.17 4.66
N LEU A 228 -10.43 0.01 4.74
CA LEU A 228 -9.75 -1.29 4.75
C LEU A 228 -8.95 -1.51 3.46
N ASP A 229 -9.41 -0.98 2.32
CA ASP A 229 -8.61 -1.00 1.09
C ASP A 229 -7.35 -0.13 1.19
N ARG A 230 -7.44 1.05 1.81
CA ARG A 230 -6.27 1.90 2.08
C ARG A 230 -5.19 1.19 2.90
N TRP A 231 -5.59 0.32 3.84
CA TRP A 231 -4.64 -0.51 4.59
C TRP A 231 -3.90 -1.52 3.70
N ARG A 232 -4.55 -2.04 2.65
CA ARG A 232 -3.94 -2.98 1.69
C ARG A 232 -3.00 -2.31 0.70
N TRP A 233 -3.06 -0.99 0.55
CA TRP A 233 -2.14 -0.24 -0.30
C TRP A 233 -0.73 -0.15 0.30
N LEU A 234 -0.59 -0.30 1.61
CA LEU A 234 0.71 -0.30 2.28
C LEU A 234 1.50 -1.59 2.02
N PRO A 235 2.85 -1.52 2.09
CA PRO A 235 3.66 -2.72 2.12
C PRO A 235 3.22 -3.64 3.24
N ARG A 236 3.15 -4.93 2.92
CA ARG A 236 2.63 -5.96 3.83
C ARG A 236 3.47 -6.15 5.08
N ASP A 237 4.75 -5.90 4.94
CA ASP A 237 5.72 -5.86 6.02
C ASP A 237 6.33 -4.45 6.02
N LEU A 238 6.08 -3.69 7.10
CA LEU A 238 6.70 -2.39 7.33
C LEU A 238 7.99 -2.51 8.17
N GLY A 239 8.33 -3.73 8.61
CA GLY A 239 9.33 -4.02 9.62
C GLY A 239 8.81 -3.84 11.04
N ASP A 240 9.67 -4.17 12.01
CA ASP A 240 9.37 -4.10 13.44
C ASP A 240 9.68 -2.73 14.06
N ASP A 241 10.47 -1.90 13.38
CA ASP A 241 10.89 -0.57 13.84
C ASP A 241 10.55 0.48 12.77
N TYR A 242 9.60 1.38 13.04
CA TYR A 242 9.23 2.46 12.12
C TYR A 242 8.47 3.59 12.82
N LEU A 243 8.35 4.73 12.14
CA LEU A 243 7.39 5.78 12.48
C LEU A 243 6.21 5.77 11.52
N LEU A 244 5.00 6.02 12.03
CA LEU A 244 3.77 6.12 11.26
C LEU A 244 3.14 7.49 11.48
N VAL A 245 3.15 8.34 10.46
CA VAL A 245 2.52 9.66 10.48
C VAL A 245 1.12 9.53 9.90
N ARG A 246 0.11 9.57 10.78
CA ARG A 246 -1.32 9.55 10.43
C ARG A 246 -1.80 10.98 10.21
N LEU A 247 -1.87 11.36 8.94
CA LEU A 247 -2.08 12.73 8.49
C LEU A 247 -3.45 13.28 8.94
N ALA A 248 -4.54 12.53 8.74
CA ALA A 248 -5.88 12.97 9.15
C ALA A 248 -6.08 12.96 10.67
N ALA A 249 -5.33 12.10 11.39
CA ALA A 249 -5.38 12.06 12.85
C ALA A 249 -4.48 13.13 13.49
N PHE A 250 -3.62 13.78 12.70
CA PHE A 250 -2.55 14.65 13.18
C PHE A 250 -1.72 13.99 14.29
N GLU A 251 -1.36 12.72 14.09
CA GLU A 251 -0.63 11.89 15.04
C GLU A 251 0.59 11.21 14.38
N LEU A 252 1.67 11.03 15.15
CA LEU A 252 2.84 10.24 14.80
C LEU A 252 3.01 9.13 15.83
N ASP A 253 2.94 7.87 15.39
CA ASP A 253 3.17 6.69 16.21
C ASP A 253 4.60 6.18 16.03
N TRP A 254 5.24 5.82 17.12
CA TRP A 254 6.52 5.13 17.11
C TRP A 254 6.34 3.66 17.45
N ILE A 255 6.73 2.79 16.51
CA ILE A 255 6.72 1.34 16.68
C ILE A 255 8.18 0.87 16.80
N ARG A 256 8.45 0.06 17.83
CA ARG A 256 9.76 -0.53 18.09
C ARG A 256 9.61 -1.99 18.50
N GLY A 257 10.34 -2.90 17.86
CA GLY A 257 10.22 -4.34 18.08
C GLY A 257 8.79 -4.87 17.86
N GLY A 258 8.03 -4.27 16.95
CA GLY A 258 6.63 -4.60 16.68
C GLY A 258 5.64 -4.06 17.70
N VAL A 259 6.10 -3.33 18.73
CA VAL A 259 5.28 -2.80 19.82
C VAL A 259 5.16 -1.28 19.71
N HIS A 260 3.93 -0.76 19.84
CA HIS A 260 3.68 0.67 19.94
C HIS A 260 4.32 1.24 21.20
N GLN A 261 5.18 2.25 21.05
CA GLN A 261 5.94 2.87 22.14
C GLN A 261 5.29 4.18 22.62
N SER A 262 4.85 5.01 21.68
CA SER A 262 4.30 6.33 21.97
C SER A 262 3.56 6.89 20.75
N SER A 263 2.54 7.71 21.00
CA SER A 263 1.93 8.60 20.01
C SER A 263 2.26 10.05 20.35
N ARG A 264 2.49 10.87 19.33
CA ARG A 264 2.78 12.30 19.45
C ARG A 264 1.87 13.08 18.53
N ARG A 265 1.41 14.26 18.95
CA ARG A 265 0.67 15.16 18.05
C ARG A 265 1.62 15.71 16.97
N VAL A 266 1.09 15.90 15.78
CA VAL A 266 1.80 16.57 14.70
C VAL A 266 1.00 17.73 14.12
N ILE A 267 1.69 18.64 13.44
CA ILE A 267 1.09 19.66 12.56
C ILE A 267 1.54 19.34 11.14
N VAL A 268 0.61 19.22 10.20
CA VAL A 268 0.83 18.79 8.81
C VAL A 268 0.55 19.93 7.83
N GLY A 269 0.72 19.66 6.53
CA GLY A 269 0.47 20.64 5.47
C GLY A 269 -0.99 21.12 5.42
N GLU A 270 -1.20 22.41 5.19
CA GLU A 270 -2.50 22.97 4.76
C GLU A 270 -3.04 22.23 3.53
N PRO A 271 -4.35 22.20 3.25
CA PRO A 271 -4.92 21.46 2.12
C PRO A 271 -4.28 21.81 0.77
N PHE A 272 -3.98 23.09 0.52
CA PHE A 272 -3.33 23.56 -0.70
C PHE A 272 -1.81 23.27 -0.75
N ARG A 273 -1.20 22.89 0.37
CA ARG A 273 0.20 22.49 0.52
C ARG A 273 0.31 21.14 1.25
N ARG A 274 -0.64 20.26 0.95
CA ARG A 274 -0.85 19.04 1.74
C ARG A 274 0.35 18.11 1.70
N THR A 275 0.58 17.43 2.80
CA THR A 275 1.58 16.37 2.89
C THR A 275 1.03 15.14 2.15
N PRO A 276 1.72 14.62 1.10
CA PRO A 276 1.27 13.43 0.41
C PRO A 276 1.42 12.17 1.28
N SER A 277 0.79 11.07 0.87
CA SER A 277 1.05 9.74 1.42
C SER A 277 2.27 9.13 0.74
N PHE A 278 3.33 8.82 1.49
CA PHE A 278 4.57 8.25 0.94
C PHE A 278 5.36 7.46 1.98
N ALA A 279 6.26 6.62 1.51
CA ALA A 279 7.22 5.90 2.34
C ALA A 279 8.61 6.53 2.20
N SER A 280 9.31 6.71 3.30
CA SER A 280 10.68 7.23 3.34
C SER A 280 11.46 6.62 4.51
N GLN A 281 12.65 7.14 4.77
CA GLN A 281 13.50 6.73 5.89
C GLN A 281 14.15 7.97 6.50
N ILE A 282 14.19 8.02 7.83
CA ILE A 282 15.01 8.95 8.60
C ILE A 282 16.44 8.43 8.58
N THR A 283 17.38 9.30 8.21
CA THR A 283 18.82 8.93 8.10
C THR A 283 19.68 9.65 9.14
N ASP A 284 19.34 10.90 9.44
CA ASP A 284 20.03 11.72 10.41
C ASP A 284 19.10 12.75 11.07
N ILE A 285 19.56 13.25 12.20
CA ILE A 285 18.94 14.32 12.97
C ILE A 285 19.89 15.51 12.96
N VAL A 286 19.40 16.67 12.56
CA VAL A 286 20.10 17.94 12.64
C VAL A 286 19.67 18.64 13.92
N VAL A 287 20.62 18.87 14.83
CA VAL A 287 20.45 19.64 16.07
C VAL A 287 20.70 21.12 15.75
N TYR A 288 19.88 22.01 16.30
CA TYR A 288 19.85 23.45 16.04
C TYR A 288 20.02 23.77 14.55
N PRO A 289 19.07 23.34 13.69
CA PRO A 289 19.18 23.52 12.25
C PRO A 289 19.09 25.00 11.86
N SER A 290 19.91 25.42 10.89
CA SER A 290 19.63 26.64 10.13
C SER A 290 18.47 26.39 9.17
N TRP A 291 17.61 27.39 8.97
CA TRP A 291 16.49 27.28 8.05
C TRP A 291 16.78 27.97 6.72
N HIS A 292 16.95 27.18 5.67
CA HIS A 292 16.99 27.68 4.30
C HIS A 292 15.56 27.87 3.81
N VAL A 293 15.16 29.14 3.64
CA VAL A 293 13.77 29.48 3.35
C VAL A 293 13.43 29.08 1.90
N PRO A 294 12.37 28.28 1.69
CA PRO A 294 11.86 28.00 0.35
C PRO A 294 11.52 29.27 -0.42
N ALA A 295 11.77 29.27 -1.74
CA ALA A 295 11.57 30.45 -2.58
C ALA A 295 10.13 31.00 -2.55
N SER A 296 9.12 30.12 -2.39
CA SER A 296 7.72 30.51 -2.22
C SER A 296 7.49 31.30 -0.93
N ILE A 297 7.93 30.77 0.22
CA ILE A 297 7.83 31.44 1.53
C ILE A 297 8.60 32.76 1.52
N ALA A 298 9.79 32.78 0.94
CA ALA A 298 10.56 34.02 0.80
C ALA A 298 9.77 35.08 0.03
N ARG A 299 9.15 34.70 -1.10
CA ARG A 299 8.36 35.59 -1.96
C ARG A 299 7.04 36.05 -1.32
N ASP A 300 6.32 35.12 -0.70
CA ASP A 300 4.93 35.32 -0.28
C ASP A 300 4.81 35.86 1.15
N GLU A 301 5.82 35.63 2.00
CA GLU A 301 5.78 36.03 3.42
C GLU A 301 6.93 36.95 3.83
N LEU A 302 8.19 36.62 3.47
CA LEU A 302 9.34 37.41 3.92
C LEU A 302 9.49 38.74 3.17
N LEU A 303 9.40 38.72 1.84
CA LEU A 303 9.56 39.92 1.01
C LEU A 303 8.48 40.99 1.30
N PRO A 304 7.18 40.65 1.47
CA PRO A 304 6.19 41.62 1.91
C PRO A 304 6.56 42.27 3.24
N ARG A 305 6.93 41.48 4.26
CA ARG A 305 7.36 42.00 5.57
C ARG A 305 8.62 42.85 5.48
N ALA A 306 9.53 42.54 4.56
CA ALA A 306 10.79 43.26 4.40
C ALA A 306 10.60 44.62 3.72
N ARG A 307 9.58 44.75 2.86
CA ARG A 307 9.16 46.05 2.29
C ARG A 307 8.63 46.99 3.37
N ASP A 308 7.96 46.43 4.36
CA ASP A 308 7.38 47.18 5.48
C ASP A 308 8.47 47.57 6.49
N ASP A 309 9.24 46.61 7.02
CA ASP A 309 10.36 46.87 7.93
C ASP A 309 11.48 45.83 7.82
N ALA A 310 12.46 46.05 6.95
CA ALA A 310 13.62 45.17 6.77
C ALA A 310 14.46 44.92 8.04
N ARG A 311 14.31 45.70 9.13
CA ARG A 311 15.00 45.43 10.40
C ARG A 311 14.60 44.09 11.00
N PHE A 312 13.39 43.61 10.71
CA PHE A 312 12.92 42.31 11.20
C PHE A 312 13.86 41.18 10.74
N LEU A 313 14.43 41.27 9.53
CA LEU A 313 15.34 40.25 9.01
C LEU A 313 16.54 40.09 9.96
N ARG A 314 17.14 41.19 10.40
CA ARG A 314 18.26 41.15 11.34
C ARG A 314 17.81 40.68 12.73
N SER A 315 16.73 41.23 13.28
CA SER A 315 16.27 40.88 14.63
C SER A 315 15.74 39.44 14.73
N SER A 316 15.32 38.85 13.62
CA SER A 316 14.93 37.43 13.52
C SER A 316 16.07 36.50 13.08
N GLY A 317 17.30 37.00 12.93
CA GLY A 317 18.48 36.19 12.63
C GLY A 317 18.61 35.72 11.18
N PHE A 318 18.01 36.44 10.22
CA PHE A 318 18.17 36.15 8.79
C PHE A 318 19.47 36.71 8.24
N HIS A 319 20.16 35.85 7.50
CA HIS A 319 21.24 36.20 6.58
C HIS A 319 20.72 36.08 5.15
N VAL A 320 21.07 37.06 4.31
CA VAL A 320 20.58 37.15 2.94
C VAL A 320 21.73 36.99 1.97
N PHE A 321 21.51 36.20 0.92
CA PHE A 321 22.52 35.86 -0.06
C PHE A 321 22.02 36.11 -1.48
N ARG A 322 22.93 36.47 -2.38
CA ARG A 322 22.73 36.45 -3.82
C ARG A 322 23.81 35.58 -4.44
N GLN A 323 23.44 34.52 -5.14
CA GLN A 323 24.40 33.60 -5.77
C GLN A 323 25.52 33.17 -4.79
N ALA A 324 25.11 32.74 -3.58
CA ALA A 324 25.98 32.35 -2.46
C ALA A 324 26.88 33.45 -1.85
N ARG A 325 26.76 34.72 -2.27
CA ARG A 325 27.46 35.85 -1.65
C ARG A 325 26.55 36.58 -0.65
N PRO A 326 27.05 36.94 0.55
CA PRO A 326 26.26 37.67 1.54
C PRO A 326 25.86 39.05 1.02
N VAL A 327 24.66 39.50 1.41
CA VAL A 327 24.08 40.79 1.05
C VAL A 327 23.86 41.61 2.32
N GLU A 328 24.41 42.82 2.33
CA GLU A 328 24.19 43.80 3.40
C GLU A 328 22.76 44.35 3.33
N LEU A 329 21.94 44.07 4.35
CA LEU A 329 20.50 44.37 4.35
C LEU A 329 20.16 45.85 4.17
N ASN A 330 21.06 46.75 4.61
CA ASN A 330 20.90 48.21 4.50
C ASN A 330 21.23 48.76 3.10
N ARG A 331 21.76 47.93 2.19
CA ARG A 331 22.08 48.30 0.80
C ARG A 331 21.05 47.82 -0.21
N VAL A 332 20.02 47.11 0.24
CA VAL A 332 18.94 46.58 -0.60
C VAL A 332 17.76 47.53 -0.53
N ASP A 333 17.30 48.01 -1.69
CA ASP A 333 15.96 48.57 -1.79
C ASP A 333 14.94 47.42 -1.84
N TRP A 334 14.27 47.18 -0.73
CA TRP A 334 13.29 46.10 -0.58
C TRP A 334 12.01 46.29 -1.40
N ARG A 335 11.75 47.52 -1.87
CA ARG A 335 10.63 47.84 -2.78
C ARG A 335 11.00 47.61 -4.24
N ASP A 336 12.29 47.60 -4.58
CA ASP A 336 12.79 47.31 -5.93
C ASP A 336 12.84 45.79 -6.18
N ARG A 337 11.99 45.32 -7.10
CA ARG A 337 11.93 43.90 -7.47
C ARG A 337 13.23 43.43 -8.13
N SER A 338 13.94 44.28 -8.86
CA SER A 338 15.20 43.90 -9.51
C SER A 338 16.29 43.59 -8.47
N GLN A 339 16.25 44.27 -7.32
CA GLN A 339 17.16 44.04 -6.20
C GLN A 339 16.70 42.92 -5.27
N THR A 340 15.43 42.59 -5.20
CA THR A 340 14.94 41.52 -4.32
C THR A 340 14.81 40.16 -5.00
N GLN A 341 14.75 40.13 -6.34
CA GLN A 341 14.66 38.90 -7.12
C GLN A 341 15.94 38.05 -6.97
N GLY A 342 15.75 36.74 -6.75
CA GLY A 342 16.84 35.78 -6.64
C GLY A 342 17.62 35.81 -5.33
N LEU A 343 17.15 36.58 -4.33
CA LEU A 343 17.71 36.52 -2.98
C LEU A 343 17.35 35.19 -2.30
N ALA A 344 18.32 34.61 -1.62
CA ALA A 344 18.15 33.46 -0.75
C ALA A 344 18.23 33.92 0.72
N PHE A 345 17.33 33.41 1.55
CA PHE A 345 17.24 33.74 2.96
C PHE A 345 17.61 32.49 3.78
N VAL A 346 18.50 32.67 4.75
CA VAL A 346 18.87 31.64 5.71
C VAL A 346 18.67 32.20 7.11
N GLN A 347 17.78 31.59 7.88
CA GLN A 347 17.63 31.93 9.30
C GLN A 347 18.61 31.10 10.12
N ALA A 348 19.37 31.78 10.98
CA ALA A 348 20.24 31.14 11.95
C ALA A 348 19.41 30.30 12.96
N PRO A 349 20.02 29.30 13.61
CA PRO A 349 19.37 28.59 14.72
C PRO A 349 19.07 29.54 15.89
N GLY A 350 17.99 29.26 16.63
CA GLY A 350 17.59 30.04 17.81
C GLY A 350 16.09 30.04 18.05
N GLY A 351 15.63 30.67 19.13
CA GLY A 351 14.25 30.56 19.62
C GLY A 351 13.14 31.07 18.69
N SER A 352 13.47 31.79 17.62
CA SER A 352 12.50 32.23 16.60
C SER A 352 12.61 31.46 15.28
N ASN A 353 13.50 30.47 15.18
CA ASN A 353 13.64 29.63 14.01
C ASN A 353 12.49 28.62 13.95
N PRO A 354 11.70 28.57 12.87
CA PRO A 354 10.50 27.73 12.79
C PRO A 354 10.80 26.22 12.75
N LEU A 355 12.07 25.82 12.57
CA LEU A 355 12.51 24.44 12.65
C LEU A 355 12.77 23.96 14.09
N GLY A 356 12.72 24.86 15.08
CA GLY A 356 12.98 24.55 16.48
C GLY A 356 14.40 24.00 16.71
N GLU A 357 14.52 23.07 17.65
CA GLU A 357 15.81 22.55 18.09
C GLU A 357 16.28 21.33 17.31
N VAL A 358 15.37 20.57 16.67
CA VAL A 358 15.72 19.37 15.91
C VAL A 358 14.96 19.23 14.60
N LYS A 359 15.64 18.69 13.59
CA LYS A 359 15.07 18.33 12.28
C LYS A 359 15.49 16.91 11.90
N PHE A 360 14.54 16.07 11.51
CA PHE A 360 14.78 14.72 11.02
C PHE A 360 14.79 14.72 9.49
N ASN A 361 15.93 14.41 8.88
CA ASN A 361 16.05 14.37 7.42
C ASN A 361 15.48 13.07 6.85
N LEU A 362 14.66 13.23 5.81
CA LEU A 362 13.98 12.15 5.10
C LEU A 362 14.49 12.02 3.67
N LYS A 363 14.64 10.80 3.15
CA LYS A 363 14.97 10.55 1.75
C LYS A 363 13.70 10.54 0.88
N ASN A 364 13.29 11.70 0.37
CA ASN A 364 12.08 11.84 -0.46
C ASN A 364 12.22 12.95 -1.52
N PRO A 365 11.44 12.89 -2.62
CA PRO A 365 11.48 13.90 -3.68
C PRO A 365 10.67 15.18 -3.38
N PHE A 366 9.95 15.24 -2.25
CA PHE A 366 9.01 16.32 -1.92
C PHE A 366 9.62 17.42 -1.05
N ALA A 367 10.90 17.28 -0.68
CA ALA A 367 11.58 18.15 0.28
C ALA A 367 10.88 18.20 1.67
N ILE A 368 10.15 17.15 2.03
CA ILE A 368 9.44 17.03 3.31
C ILE A 368 10.39 16.48 4.37
N PHE A 369 10.27 16.98 5.60
CA PHE A 369 10.99 16.50 6.77
C PHE A 369 10.10 16.60 8.01
N LEU A 370 10.50 15.90 9.09
CA LEU A 370 9.94 16.11 10.42
C LEU A 370 10.79 17.13 11.17
N HIS A 371 10.20 17.99 11.97
CA HIS A 371 10.97 18.96 12.75
C HIS A 371 10.25 19.43 14.02
N ASP A 372 11.00 20.08 14.89
CA ASP A 372 10.51 20.75 16.09
C ASP A 372 9.87 22.12 15.78
N THR A 373 9.32 22.82 16.77
CA THR A 373 8.75 24.15 16.58
C THR A 373 8.90 25.01 17.83
N PRO A 374 9.21 26.32 17.70
CA PRO A 374 9.22 27.25 18.84
C PRO A 374 7.81 27.59 19.34
N SER A 375 6.75 27.08 18.69
CA SER A 375 5.35 27.36 19.02
C SER A 375 4.60 26.09 19.43
N PRO A 376 4.93 25.47 20.59
CA PRO A 376 4.32 24.21 21.03
C PRO A 376 2.83 24.35 21.35
N ALA A 377 2.36 25.55 21.69
CA ALA A 377 0.94 25.81 21.95
C ALA A 377 0.02 25.44 20.77
N LEU A 378 0.55 25.45 19.54
CA LEU A 378 -0.22 25.09 18.32
C LEU A 378 -0.65 23.61 18.30
N PHE A 379 0.01 22.73 19.05
CA PHE A 379 -0.43 21.33 19.15
C PHE A 379 -1.74 21.18 19.93
N GLY A 380 -2.15 22.20 20.70
CA GLY A 380 -3.40 22.22 21.46
C GLY A 380 -4.67 22.43 20.62
N GLY A 381 -4.55 22.84 19.35
CA GLY A 381 -5.69 23.03 18.46
C GLY A 381 -6.21 21.70 17.89
N ASP A 382 -7.52 21.65 17.61
CA ASP A 382 -8.16 20.49 16.97
C ASP A 382 -7.80 20.38 15.48
N GLU A 383 -7.65 21.53 14.80
CA GLU A 383 -7.13 21.63 13.43
C GLU A 383 -5.63 21.92 13.45
N ARG A 384 -4.84 21.05 12.81
CA ARG A 384 -3.37 21.09 12.82
C ARG A 384 -2.76 20.98 11.43
N ASP A 385 -3.43 21.45 10.41
CA ASP A 385 -2.98 21.59 9.02
C ASP A 385 -2.46 23.01 8.75
N LEU A 386 -1.47 23.46 9.52
CA LEU A 386 -1.01 24.87 9.55
C LEU A 386 0.38 25.07 8.94
N SER A 387 0.89 24.08 8.20
CA SER A 387 2.25 24.12 7.67
C SER A 387 2.29 24.24 6.16
N HIS A 388 3.46 24.61 5.66
CA HIS A 388 3.74 24.66 4.22
C HIS A 388 4.15 23.30 3.63
N GLY A 389 3.76 22.18 4.27
CA GLY A 389 3.92 20.81 3.77
C GLY A 389 4.90 19.92 4.57
N CYS A 390 5.75 20.51 5.42
CA CYS A 390 6.61 19.77 6.36
C CYS A 390 5.86 19.46 7.66
N VAL A 391 6.28 18.43 8.40
CA VAL A 391 5.53 17.99 9.59
C VAL A 391 6.23 18.41 10.88
N ARG A 392 5.54 19.23 11.69
CA ARG A 392 6.03 19.58 13.04
C ARG A 392 5.64 18.47 14.00
N VAL A 393 6.55 18.07 14.87
CA VAL A 393 6.35 16.97 15.82
C VAL A 393 6.35 17.51 17.24
N GLU A 394 5.32 17.19 18.02
CA GLU A 394 5.28 17.54 19.43
C GLU A 394 6.39 16.82 20.19
N GLN A 395 7.11 17.58 21.04
CA GLN A 395 8.24 17.08 21.83
C GLN A 395 9.27 16.35 20.93
N ALA A 396 9.59 16.96 19.80
CA ALA A 396 10.51 16.42 18.80
C ALA A 396 11.90 16.09 19.37
N VAL A 397 12.39 16.86 20.34
CA VAL A 397 13.66 16.61 21.03
C VAL A 397 13.64 15.27 21.76
N ASP A 398 12.54 14.93 22.44
CA ASP A 398 12.42 13.65 23.16
C ASP A 398 12.25 12.47 22.20
N LEU A 399 11.60 12.66 21.06
CA LEU A 399 11.64 11.68 19.97
C LEU A 399 13.08 11.43 19.51
N ALA A 400 13.86 12.50 19.27
CA ALA A 400 15.25 12.39 18.86
C ALA A 400 16.11 11.64 19.90
N ARG A 401 15.94 11.93 21.20
CA ARG A 401 16.57 11.17 22.28
C ARG A 401 16.21 9.69 22.22
N GLY A 402 14.92 9.37 22.12
CA GLY A 402 14.44 7.99 22.05
C GLY A 402 15.01 7.21 20.86
N LEU A 403 15.11 7.84 19.70
CA LEU A 403 15.68 7.22 18.49
C LEU A 403 17.20 7.01 18.57
N LEU A 404 17.91 7.80 19.36
CA LEU A 404 19.37 7.72 19.51
C LEU A 404 19.82 6.91 20.72
N ALA A 405 18.91 6.62 21.66
CA ALA A 405 19.18 5.94 22.93
C ALA A 405 19.91 4.59 22.75
N GLY A 406 21.01 4.41 23.49
CA GLY A 406 21.91 3.26 23.42
C GLY A 406 22.76 3.20 22.14
N GLY A 407 22.65 4.19 21.26
CA GLY A 407 23.36 4.26 20.00
C GLY A 407 24.58 5.19 20.04
N ARG A 408 25.49 5.03 19.08
CA ARG A 408 26.72 5.84 18.95
C ARG A 408 26.49 7.36 18.80
N GLY A 409 25.26 7.78 18.48
CA GLY A 409 24.89 9.17 18.26
C GLY A 409 24.46 9.91 19.54
N GLU A 410 24.10 9.18 20.60
CA GLU A 410 23.47 9.73 21.81
C GLU A 410 24.34 10.80 22.50
N ALA A 411 25.59 10.46 22.85
CA ALA A 411 26.49 11.38 23.53
C ALA A 411 26.78 12.65 22.71
N ARG A 412 26.87 12.51 21.37
CA ARG A 412 27.06 13.65 20.47
C ARG A 412 25.81 14.54 20.42
N PHE A 413 24.62 13.95 20.38
CA PHE A 413 23.36 14.67 20.36
C PHE A 413 23.18 15.51 21.62
N GLU A 414 23.37 14.92 22.80
CA GLU A 414 23.28 15.65 24.07
C GLU A 414 24.34 16.76 24.18
N SER A 415 25.57 16.50 23.73
CA SER A 415 26.62 17.52 23.70
C SER A 415 26.25 18.72 22.80
N LEU A 416 25.65 18.48 21.63
CA LEU A 416 25.19 19.54 20.73
C LEU A 416 24.01 20.32 21.31
N LEU A 417 23.06 19.63 21.96
CA LEU A 417 21.92 20.25 22.61
C LEU A 417 22.37 21.20 23.73
N VAL A 418 23.18 20.71 24.69
CA VAL A 418 23.67 21.52 25.81
C VAL A 418 24.48 22.73 25.32
N ALA A 419 25.32 22.53 24.29
CA ALA A 419 26.15 23.60 23.72
C ALA A 419 25.39 24.56 22.80
N HIS A 420 24.09 24.34 22.54
CA HIS A 420 23.28 25.11 21.59
C HIS A 420 23.93 25.22 20.20
N LYS A 421 24.57 24.13 19.75
CA LYS A 421 25.43 24.13 18.56
C LYS A 421 24.81 23.31 17.44
N THR A 422 24.83 23.87 16.23
CA THR A 422 24.41 23.14 15.03
C THR A 422 25.29 21.92 14.79
N GLY A 423 24.66 20.77 14.54
CA GLY A 423 25.37 19.56 14.16
C GLY A 423 24.45 18.47 13.64
N VAL A 424 25.01 17.54 12.87
CA VAL A 424 24.29 16.39 12.31
C VAL A 424 24.66 15.13 13.06
N VAL A 425 23.66 14.38 13.51
CA VAL A 425 23.80 13.10 14.20
C VAL A 425 23.12 12.01 13.36
N SER A 426 23.91 11.13 12.76
CA SER A 426 23.38 10.01 11.97
C SER A 426 22.77 8.94 12.86
N LEU A 427 21.65 8.37 12.42
CA LEU A 427 21.10 7.18 13.04
C LEU A 427 22.03 5.98 12.80
N GLN A 428 22.00 4.99 13.69
CA GLN A 428 22.79 3.77 13.51
C GLN A 428 22.30 2.95 12.31
N ARG A 429 20.97 2.90 12.11
CA ARG A 429 20.30 2.32 10.96
C ARG A 429 19.21 3.29 10.50
N PRO A 430 19.02 3.50 9.18
CA PRO A 430 17.91 4.31 8.70
C PRO A 430 16.58 3.77 9.22
N LEU A 431 15.74 4.64 9.77
CA LEU A 431 14.45 4.26 10.35
C LEU A 431 13.34 4.51 9.32
N PRO A 432 12.59 3.48 8.87
CA PRO A 432 11.43 3.67 8.02
C PRO A 432 10.41 4.65 8.63
N VAL A 433 9.85 5.51 7.78
CA VAL A 433 8.73 6.38 8.14
C VAL A 433 7.68 6.32 7.04
N PHE A 434 6.42 6.21 7.43
CA PHE A 434 5.28 6.11 6.53
C PHE A 434 4.32 7.26 6.81
N PHE A 435 3.99 8.02 5.78
CA PHE A 435 2.96 9.05 5.83
C PHE A 435 1.70 8.47 5.18
N ILE A 436 0.61 8.45 5.93
CA ILE A 436 -0.64 7.83 5.54
C ILE A 436 -1.83 8.72 5.85
N TYR A 437 -2.84 8.66 5.00
CA TYR A 437 -4.07 9.41 5.16
C TYR A 437 -5.25 8.45 5.30
N TRP A 438 -5.66 8.18 6.55
CA TRP A 438 -6.82 7.36 6.89
C TRP A 438 -7.75 8.15 7.78
N THR A 439 -9.05 8.11 7.46
CA THR A 439 -10.09 8.86 8.15
C THR A 439 -10.89 8.00 9.14
N LEU A 440 -10.59 6.71 9.19
CA LEU A 440 -11.11 5.77 10.17
C LEU A 440 -9.94 5.02 10.81
N ASP A 441 -9.93 4.98 12.13
CA ASP A 441 -9.07 4.12 12.93
C ASP A 441 -9.79 3.62 14.18
N VAL A 442 -9.14 2.73 14.93
CA VAL A 442 -9.69 2.18 16.18
C VAL A 442 -8.80 2.65 17.33
N VAL A 443 -9.43 3.22 18.35
CA VAL A 443 -8.77 3.68 19.58
C VAL A 443 -9.55 3.13 20.76
N ASP A 444 -8.86 2.45 21.68
CA ASP A 444 -9.46 1.83 22.87
C ASP A 444 -10.68 0.93 22.53
N GLY A 445 -10.60 0.20 21.42
CA GLY A 445 -11.66 -0.68 20.94
C GLY A 445 -12.88 0.04 20.34
N GLN A 446 -12.83 1.36 20.17
CA GLN A 446 -13.89 2.15 19.56
C GLN A 446 -13.48 2.69 18.19
N LEU A 447 -14.43 2.66 17.25
CA LEU A 447 -14.24 3.25 15.93
C LEU A 447 -14.18 4.77 16.05
N ARG A 448 -13.00 5.34 15.79
CA ARG A 448 -12.77 6.78 15.72
C ARG A 448 -12.91 7.25 14.28
N ARG A 449 -13.74 8.28 14.11
CA ARG A 449 -14.03 8.93 12.82
C ARG A 449 -13.31 10.27 12.81
N LEU A 450 -12.45 10.46 11.81
CA LEU A 450 -11.65 11.67 11.65
C LEU A 450 -12.25 12.54 10.54
N THR A 451 -12.01 13.85 10.67
CA THR A 451 -12.35 14.83 9.65
C THR A 451 -11.55 14.54 8.38
N ASP A 452 -12.22 14.53 7.22
CA ASP A 452 -11.57 14.39 5.93
C ASP A 452 -11.02 15.74 5.44
N VAL A 453 -10.00 16.23 6.13
CA VAL A 453 -9.38 17.56 5.91
C VAL A 453 -8.88 17.79 4.49
N TYR A 454 -8.60 16.72 3.74
CA TYR A 454 -8.13 16.79 2.35
C TYR A 454 -9.17 16.33 1.31
N GLY A 455 -10.37 15.93 1.73
CA GLY A 455 -11.45 15.53 0.81
C GLY A 455 -11.17 14.24 0.02
N GLU A 456 -10.35 13.32 0.54
CA GLU A 456 -10.00 12.09 -0.20
C GLU A 456 -11.05 10.98 -0.08
N ASP A 457 -11.94 11.02 0.91
CA ASP A 457 -12.92 9.96 1.12
C ASP A 457 -13.98 9.93 0.03
N ALA A 458 -14.43 11.09 -0.44
CA ALA A 458 -15.49 11.17 -1.45
C ALA A 458 -15.07 10.46 -2.76
N GLN A 459 -13.85 10.73 -3.24
CA GLN A 459 -13.30 10.11 -4.45
C GLN A 459 -13.06 8.61 -4.23
N LEU A 460 -12.58 8.22 -3.05
CA LEU A 460 -12.36 6.82 -2.72
C LEU A 460 -13.66 6.03 -2.65
N ILE A 461 -14.68 6.54 -1.96
CA ILE A 461 -15.98 5.87 -1.78
C ILE A 461 -16.67 5.71 -3.14
N GLU A 462 -16.59 6.71 -4.01
CA GLU A 462 -17.16 6.60 -5.35
C GLU A 462 -16.42 5.56 -6.20
N ALA A 463 -15.08 5.58 -6.20
CA ALA A 463 -14.28 4.56 -6.88
C ALA A 463 -14.57 3.15 -6.33
N TRP A 464 -14.74 3.02 -5.01
CA TRP A 464 -15.10 1.77 -4.36
C TRP A 464 -16.47 1.27 -4.83
N ARG A 465 -17.50 2.12 -4.79
CA ARG A 465 -18.86 1.82 -5.24
C ARG A 465 -18.87 1.32 -6.70
N LEU A 466 -18.15 2.00 -7.59
CA LEU A 466 -18.04 1.60 -9.00
C LEU A 466 -17.33 0.25 -9.16
N ALA A 467 -16.27 0.02 -8.40
CA ALA A 467 -15.51 -1.24 -8.44
C ALA A 467 -16.32 -2.42 -7.90
N THR A 468 -17.14 -2.21 -6.86
CA THR A 468 -17.95 -3.27 -6.23
C THR A 468 -19.29 -3.53 -6.91
N ALA A 469 -19.73 -2.64 -7.80
CA ALA A 469 -20.93 -2.83 -8.62
C ALA A 469 -20.80 -3.95 -9.66
N THR A 470 -19.58 -4.39 -9.99
CA THR A 470 -19.32 -5.42 -11.01
C THR A 470 -18.35 -6.48 -10.51
N ALA A 471 -18.51 -7.70 -11.03
CA ALA A 471 -17.56 -8.78 -10.76
C ALA A 471 -16.18 -8.43 -11.33
N GLN A 472 -15.13 -8.74 -10.57
CA GLN A 472 -13.72 -8.50 -10.92
C GLN A 472 -13.08 -9.69 -11.65
N THR A 473 -13.82 -10.80 -11.74
CA THR A 473 -13.46 -12.05 -12.41
C THR A 473 -14.31 -12.25 -13.66
N ARG A 474 -13.75 -12.89 -14.69
CA ARG A 474 -14.47 -13.11 -15.95
C ARG A 474 -15.50 -14.22 -15.78
N SER A 475 -16.56 -14.17 -16.58
CA SER A 475 -17.50 -15.28 -16.68
C SER A 475 -17.01 -16.30 -17.72
N TRP A 476 -16.10 -17.19 -17.34
CA TRP A 476 -15.65 -18.27 -18.24
C TRP A 476 -16.75 -19.29 -18.52
N ASN A 477 -17.77 -19.35 -17.66
CA ASN A 477 -18.86 -20.33 -17.71
C ASN A 477 -20.07 -19.83 -18.50
N GLU A 478 -20.22 -18.53 -18.75
CA GLU A 478 -21.19 -18.00 -19.70
C GLU A 478 -20.64 -18.20 -21.11
N SER A 479 -21.44 -18.80 -22.00
CA SER A 479 -21.13 -18.85 -23.43
C SER A 479 -20.87 -17.43 -23.91
N ALA A 480 -19.69 -17.16 -24.47
CA ALA A 480 -19.49 -15.98 -25.31
C ALA A 480 -20.66 -15.96 -26.30
N ALA A 481 -21.52 -14.95 -26.21
CA ALA A 481 -22.55 -14.76 -27.21
C ALA A 481 -21.85 -14.69 -28.58
N PRO A 482 -22.38 -15.39 -29.59
CA PRO A 482 -21.72 -15.55 -30.89
C PRO A 482 -21.42 -14.21 -31.58
#